data_AF-A0A2X4WU56-F1
#
_entry.id   AF-A0A2X4WU56-F1
#
_cell.length_a   1.000
_cell.length_b   1.000
_cell.length_c   1.000
_cell.angle_alpha   90.00
_cell.angle_beta   90.00
_cell.angle_gamma   90.00
#
_symmetry.space_group_name_H-M   'P 1'
#
loop_
_entity.id
_entity.type
_entity.pdbx_description
1 polymer ?
#
loop_
_entity_poly.entity_id
_entity_poly.type
_entity_poly.pdbx_seq_one_letter_code
_entity_poly.pdbx_strand_id
1 'polypeptide(L)'
;MTEKDHFDEVLDRDWDRFGETLADRIVALAGTESIGISMDTAHGPATYVRIRPKPEGHVEVAVAGADTVTRSVAHADELARHVVSVLRAHRNVVHPIFLHTDDALAEGVLRDRVADTLSRRLGRPAPVDADGDFVLVLDSHAVFVIVDRPAHRVQLWAPLLHSIAERARAADALVDLNRDWPHIKVVLVEDRLVATVDMLGDPFVPRHLNDLLEMLEIFLGTVDARFARRFDGTRYSGEIDPDVIDPDIEETLLDEPPS
;
A
#
# COMPACT_ATOMS: atom_id res chain seq x y z
N MET A 1 -14.80 32.67 24.53
CA MET A 1 -14.27 31.49 23.82
C MET A 1 -15.28 31.14 22.76
N THR A 2 -15.01 31.66 21.56
CA THR A 2 -15.88 31.54 20.39
C THR A 2 -15.40 30.33 19.60
N GLU A 3 -16.30 29.60 18.94
CA GLU A 3 -16.01 28.40 18.13
C GLU A 3 -14.87 28.60 17.09
N LYS A 4 -14.67 29.86 16.67
CA LYS A 4 -13.55 30.30 15.83
C LYS A 4 -12.17 30.15 16.48
N ASP A 5 -12.06 30.42 17.79
CA ASP A 5 -10.80 30.33 18.54
C ASP A 5 -10.32 28.87 18.63
N HIS A 6 -11.26 27.93 18.81
CA HIS A 6 -10.93 26.49 18.87
C HIS A 6 -10.50 25.93 17.52
N PHE A 7 -11.13 26.38 16.42
CA PHE A 7 -10.78 25.93 15.07
C PHE A 7 -9.40 26.45 14.65
N ASP A 8 -9.09 27.71 14.96
CA ASP A 8 -7.77 28.30 14.71
C ASP A 8 -6.67 27.58 15.54
N GLU A 9 -6.95 27.22 16.81
CA GLU A 9 -6.04 26.43 17.65
C GLU A 9 -5.82 24.99 17.17
N VAL A 10 -6.83 24.34 16.58
CA VAL A 10 -6.68 23.01 15.95
C VAL A 10 -5.83 23.13 14.69
N LEU A 11 -6.11 24.13 13.87
CA LEU A 11 -5.42 24.39 12.62
C LEU A 11 -3.93 24.64 12.84
N ASP A 12 -3.58 25.48 13.81
CA ASP A 12 -2.18 25.77 14.13
C ASP A 12 -1.45 24.53 14.66
N ARG A 13 -2.10 23.72 15.52
CA ARG A 13 -1.51 22.45 15.98
C ARG A 13 -1.23 21.46 14.85
N ASP A 14 -2.11 21.39 13.86
CA ASP A 14 -1.92 20.49 12.72
C ASP A 14 -0.80 20.98 11.79
N TRP A 15 -0.64 22.30 11.63
CA TRP A 15 0.50 22.90 10.93
C TRP A 15 1.82 22.71 11.68
N ASP A 16 1.84 22.85 13.01
CA ASP A 16 3.02 22.61 13.84
C ASP A 16 3.45 21.15 13.73
N ARG A 17 2.52 20.20 13.86
CA ARG A 17 2.80 18.75 13.69
C ARG A 17 3.36 18.45 12.30
N PHE A 18 2.77 19.03 11.25
CA PHE A 18 3.27 18.86 9.89
C PHE A 18 4.70 19.41 9.75
N GLY A 19 4.98 20.57 10.33
CA GLY A 19 6.31 21.19 10.35
C GLY A 19 7.36 20.35 11.07
N GLU A 20 7.05 19.83 12.25
CA GLU A 20 7.92 18.92 13.02
C GLU A 20 8.22 17.64 12.21
N THR A 21 7.18 17.02 11.65
CA THR A 21 7.33 15.81 10.82
C THR A 21 8.18 16.08 9.59
N LEU A 22 8.02 17.24 8.96
CA LEU A 22 8.83 17.65 7.80
C LEU A 22 10.29 17.89 8.19
N ALA A 23 10.56 18.51 9.33
CA ALA A 23 11.90 18.74 9.83
C ALA A 23 12.65 17.42 10.09
N ASP A 24 12.01 16.48 10.78
CA ASP A 24 12.56 15.14 11.03
C ASP A 24 12.93 14.43 9.71
N ARG A 25 12.08 14.55 8.69
CA ARG A 25 12.34 13.99 7.36
C ARG A 25 13.47 14.70 6.61
N ILE A 26 13.61 16.02 6.75
CA ILE A 26 14.74 16.77 6.18
C ILE A 26 16.07 16.31 6.81
N VAL A 27 16.08 15.99 8.09
CA VAL A 27 17.28 15.44 8.76
C VAL A 27 17.59 14.02 8.29
N ALA A 28 16.55 13.19 8.07
CA ALA A 28 16.70 11.81 7.61
C ALA A 28 17.08 11.65 6.13
N LEU A 29 16.97 12.72 5.34
CA LEU A 29 17.20 12.74 3.89
C LEU A 29 18.65 12.36 3.54
N ALA A 30 18.84 11.26 2.83
CA ALA A 30 20.16 10.74 2.44
C ALA A 30 20.29 10.49 0.93
N GLY A 31 21.50 10.62 0.41
CA GLY A 31 21.84 10.19 -0.95
C GLY A 31 21.11 10.95 -2.06
N THR A 32 20.27 10.26 -2.82
CA THR A 32 19.52 10.79 -3.99
C THR A 32 18.02 10.93 -3.74
N GLU A 33 17.55 10.67 -2.52
CA GLU A 33 16.13 10.77 -2.16
C GLU A 33 15.62 12.22 -2.30
N SER A 34 14.34 12.43 -2.55
CA SER A 34 13.78 13.79 -2.52
C SER A 34 12.39 13.79 -1.96
N ILE A 35 12.07 14.80 -1.15
CA ILE A 35 10.71 15.00 -0.66
C ILE A 35 10.04 16.00 -1.58
N GLY A 36 8.98 15.59 -2.26
CA GLY A 36 8.05 16.56 -2.83
C GLY A 36 6.83 16.76 -1.94
N ILE A 37 6.20 17.91 -2.08
CA ILE A 37 4.93 18.23 -1.45
C ILE A 37 4.03 18.71 -2.58
N SER A 38 2.93 18.00 -2.78
CA SER A 38 1.91 18.25 -3.78
C SER A 38 0.55 18.50 -3.14
N MET A 39 -0.40 18.97 -3.92
CA MET A 39 -1.82 19.07 -3.55
C MET A 39 -2.67 18.77 -4.77
N ASP A 40 -3.89 18.33 -4.53
CA ASP A 40 -4.88 18.16 -5.59
C ASP A 40 -5.42 19.51 -6.03
N THR A 41 -5.26 19.80 -7.32
CA THR A 41 -5.84 20.97 -7.96
C THR A 41 -6.95 20.53 -8.91
N ALA A 42 -7.78 21.49 -9.35
CA ALA A 42 -8.79 21.24 -10.40
C ALA A 42 -8.21 20.66 -11.71
N HIS A 43 -6.88 20.73 -11.91
CA HIS A 43 -6.18 20.23 -13.08
C HIS A 43 -5.32 18.99 -12.79
N GLY A 44 -5.52 18.35 -11.63
CA GLY A 44 -4.74 17.21 -11.16
C GLY A 44 -3.72 17.57 -10.06
N PRO A 45 -2.99 16.58 -9.52
CA PRO A 45 -1.99 16.80 -8.49
C PRO A 45 -0.83 17.64 -9.03
N ALA A 46 -0.44 18.67 -8.30
CA ALA A 46 0.70 19.52 -8.66
C ALA A 46 1.71 19.56 -7.51
N THR A 47 2.98 19.24 -7.81
CA THR A 47 4.09 19.39 -6.83
C THR A 47 4.46 20.86 -6.69
N TYR A 48 4.34 21.39 -5.48
CA TYR A 48 4.61 22.79 -5.15
C TYR A 48 5.93 23.01 -4.43
N VAL A 49 6.40 22.02 -3.67
CA VAL A 49 7.69 22.10 -2.99
C VAL A 49 8.45 20.83 -3.31
N ARG A 50 9.75 20.96 -3.56
CA ARG A 50 10.66 19.83 -3.75
C ARG A 50 11.94 20.08 -2.98
N ILE A 51 12.25 19.17 -2.08
CA ILE A 51 13.43 19.19 -1.22
C ILE A 51 14.37 18.10 -1.72
N ARG A 52 15.58 18.48 -2.11
CA ARG A 52 16.61 17.56 -2.60
C ARG A 52 17.88 17.67 -1.77
N PRO A 53 18.55 16.56 -1.47
CA PRO A 53 19.84 16.55 -0.81
C PRO A 53 20.89 17.09 -1.77
N LYS A 54 21.89 17.74 -1.18
CA LYS A 54 23.10 18.21 -1.83
C LYS A 54 24.29 17.64 -1.06
N PRO A 55 25.49 17.61 -1.69
CA PRO A 55 26.71 17.21 -1.01
C PRO A 55 26.93 17.97 0.31
N GLU A 56 27.73 17.41 1.20
CA GLU A 56 28.16 18.05 2.45
C GLU A 56 27.01 18.36 3.43
N GLY A 57 25.97 17.52 3.44
CA GLY A 57 24.86 17.65 4.41
C GLY A 57 24.01 18.91 4.19
N HIS A 58 23.87 19.33 2.93
CA HIS A 58 22.99 20.42 2.55
C HIS A 58 21.73 19.87 1.89
N VAL A 59 20.67 20.66 1.91
CA VAL A 59 19.42 20.41 1.20
C VAL A 59 19.03 21.66 0.44
N GLU A 60 18.47 21.44 -0.75
CA GLU A 60 17.94 22.43 -1.66
C GLU A 60 16.41 22.32 -1.64
N VAL A 61 15.75 23.39 -1.21
CA VAL A 61 14.30 23.53 -1.20
C VAL A 61 13.90 24.39 -2.39
N ALA A 62 13.31 23.77 -3.40
CA ALA A 62 12.73 24.43 -4.56
C ALA A 62 11.21 24.55 -4.36
N VAL A 63 10.71 25.77 -4.32
CA VAL A 63 9.26 26.05 -4.30
C VAL A 63 8.86 26.49 -5.69
N ALA A 64 7.80 25.89 -6.24
CA ALA A 64 7.23 26.30 -7.52
C ALA A 64 6.88 27.80 -7.48
N GLY A 65 7.52 28.59 -8.34
CA GLY A 65 7.27 30.04 -8.44
C GLY A 65 8.00 30.91 -7.40
N ALA A 66 8.94 30.38 -6.64
CA ALA A 66 9.83 31.16 -5.77
C ALA A 66 11.30 30.74 -5.93
N ASP A 67 12.20 31.55 -5.38
CA ASP A 67 13.63 31.27 -5.41
C ASP A 67 13.96 30.00 -4.61
N THR A 68 14.91 29.23 -5.14
CA THR A 68 15.37 28.01 -4.49
C THR A 68 16.30 28.35 -3.33
N VAL A 69 16.09 27.71 -2.18
CA VAL A 69 16.85 27.94 -0.95
C VAL A 69 17.71 26.73 -0.64
N THR A 70 19.03 26.93 -0.55
CA THR A 70 19.97 25.87 -0.13
C THR A 70 20.49 26.15 1.28
N ARG A 71 20.38 25.19 2.19
CA ARG A 71 20.84 25.27 3.59
C ARG A 71 21.34 23.93 4.09
N SER A 72 22.07 23.94 5.20
CA SER A 72 22.47 22.71 5.90
C SER A 72 21.26 22.01 6.53
N VAL A 73 21.26 20.68 6.54
CA VAL A 73 20.25 19.85 7.25
C VAL A 73 20.19 20.16 8.76
N ALA A 74 21.25 20.72 9.35
CA ALA A 74 21.24 21.18 10.73
C ALA A 74 20.21 22.30 11.00
N HIS A 75 19.70 22.96 9.96
CA HIS A 75 18.66 23.98 10.04
C HIS A 75 17.30 23.44 9.53
N ALA A 76 17.06 22.13 9.65
CA ALA A 76 15.83 21.48 9.19
C ALA A 76 14.55 22.15 9.72
N ASP A 77 14.54 22.55 10.99
CA ASP A 77 13.40 23.25 11.60
C ASP A 77 13.10 24.59 10.92
N GLU A 78 14.14 25.33 10.54
CA GLU A 78 13.99 26.61 9.84
C GLU A 78 13.47 26.40 8.42
N LEU A 79 13.95 25.35 7.75
CA LEU A 79 13.49 24.97 6.43
C LEU A 79 12.03 24.52 6.45
N ALA A 80 11.63 23.69 7.41
CA ALA A 80 10.25 23.24 7.57
C ALA A 80 9.32 24.42 7.85
N ARG A 81 9.70 25.33 8.75
CA ARG A 81 8.96 26.58 9.02
C ARG A 81 8.85 27.45 7.77
N HIS A 82 9.92 27.57 6.98
CA HIS A 82 9.88 28.31 5.73
C HIS A 82 8.90 27.68 4.73
N VAL A 83 8.93 26.36 4.56
CA VAL A 83 7.99 25.61 3.70
C VAL A 83 6.55 25.80 4.15
N VAL A 84 6.25 25.66 5.44
CA VAL A 84 4.90 25.89 6.00
C VAL A 84 4.45 27.33 5.75
N SER A 85 5.32 28.31 5.98
CA SER A 85 5.01 29.72 5.73
C SER A 85 4.67 29.97 4.27
N VAL A 86 5.40 29.35 3.34
CA VAL A 86 5.13 29.47 1.90
C VAL A 86 3.80 28.83 1.52
N LEU A 87 3.50 27.63 2.03
CA LEU A 87 2.26 26.92 1.74
C LEU A 87 1.03 27.65 2.29
N ARG A 88 1.10 28.19 3.52
CA ARG A 88 0.02 28.98 4.12
C ARG A 88 -0.16 30.33 3.42
N ALA A 89 0.91 31.12 3.29
CA ALA A 89 0.79 32.51 2.86
C ALA A 89 0.70 32.69 1.33
N HIS A 90 1.43 31.89 0.55
CA HIS A 90 1.51 32.08 -0.91
C HIS A 90 0.59 31.15 -1.68
N ARG A 91 0.28 29.97 -1.13
CA ARG A 91 -0.60 28.99 -1.78
C ARG A 91 -1.99 28.91 -1.15
N ASN A 92 -2.24 29.68 -0.10
CA ASN A 92 -3.52 29.76 0.61
C ASN A 92 -4.03 28.36 1.02
N VAL A 93 -3.10 27.46 1.36
CA VAL A 93 -3.44 26.13 1.84
C VAL A 93 -4.03 26.30 3.22
N VAL A 94 -5.31 25.96 3.35
CA VAL A 94 -6.03 26.17 4.61
C VAL A 94 -5.48 25.21 5.67
N HIS A 95 -5.32 23.94 5.33
CA HIS A 95 -4.94 22.87 6.27
C HIS A 95 -3.91 21.91 5.62
N PRO A 96 -2.92 21.38 6.37
CA PRO A 96 -1.89 20.51 5.81
C PRO A 96 -2.41 19.17 5.28
N ILE A 97 -3.64 18.76 5.64
CA ILE A 97 -4.31 17.56 5.09
C ILE A 97 -4.50 17.59 3.58
N PHE A 98 -4.54 18.78 2.97
CA PHE A 98 -4.62 18.92 1.51
C PHE A 98 -3.26 18.75 0.83
N LEU A 99 -2.20 18.51 1.60
CA LEU A 99 -0.85 18.31 1.11
C LEU A 99 -0.52 16.83 1.11
N HIS A 100 -0.05 16.37 -0.03
CA HIS A 100 0.52 15.04 -0.21
C HIS A 100 2.03 15.18 -0.20
N THR A 101 2.73 14.50 0.72
CA THR A 101 4.20 14.42 0.62
C THR A 101 4.57 13.21 -0.25
N ASP A 102 5.46 13.38 -1.23
CA ASP A 102 5.81 12.44 -2.30
C ASP A 102 6.37 11.07 -1.84
N ASP A 103 6.35 10.74 -0.55
CA ASP A 103 6.36 9.32 -0.13
C ASP A 103 5.16 8.56 -0.74
N ALA A 104 4.06 9.23 -1.09
CA ALA A 104 2.93 8.58 -1.76
C ALA A 104 3.10 8.46 -3.30
N LEU A 105 4.00 9.25 -3.90
CA LEU A 105 4.06 9.47 -5.36
C LEU A 105 5.35 9.00 -6.02
N ALA A 106 6.38 8.61 -5.26
CA ALA A 106 7.52 7.93 -5.84
C ALA A 106 7.11 6.52 -6.29
N GLU A 107 7.27 6.25 -7.60
CA GLU A 107 7.05 4.94 -8.20
C GLU A 107 7.79 3.87 -7.38
N GLY A 108 7.06 3.02 -6.66
CA GLY A 108 7.63 1.97 -5.80
C GLY A 108 7.26 2.07 -4.32
N VAL A 109 6.98 3.27 -3.77
CA VAL A 109 6.84 3.43 -2.32
C VAL A 109 5.63 2.69 -1.75
N LEU A 110 4.49 2.66 -2.45
CA LEU A 110 3.34 1.87 -1.99
C LEU A 110 3.71 0.40 -1.84
N ARG A 111 4.41 -0.17 -2.83
CA ARG A 111 4.85 -1.55 -2.82
C ARG A 111 5.82 -1.81 -1.66
N ASP A 112 6.79 -0.92 -1.44
CA ASP A 112 7.77 -1.06 -0.36
C ASP A 112 7.09 -1.00 1.00
N ARG A 113 6.14 -0.07 1.19
CA ARG A 113 5.36 0.03 2.44
C ARG A 113 4.47 -1.20 2.68
N VAL A 114 3.92 -1.78 1.61
CA VAL A 114 3.21 -3.07 1.67
C VAL A 114 4.18 -4.19 2.06
N ALA A 115 5.32 -4.31 1.38
CA ALA A 115 6.35 -5.31 1.65
C ALA A 115 6.81 -5.28 3.11
N ASP A 116 7.09 -4.07 3.61
CA ASP A 116 7.46 -3.80 5.00
C ASP A 116 6.38 -4.24 5.99
N THR A 117 5.12 -3.94 5.68
CA THR A 117 3.98 -4.29 6.52
C THR A 117 3.78 -5.80 6.58
N LEU A 118 3.87 -6.47 5.43
CA LEU A 118 3.79 -7.93 5.34
C LEU A 118 4.98 -8.58 6.06
N SER A 119 6.19 -8.05 5.88
CA SER A 119 7.39 -8.60 6.51
C SER A 119 7.34 -8.50 8.03
N ARG A 120 6.81 -7.39 8.57
CA ARG A 120 6.55 -7.23 10.00
C ARG A 120 5.50 -8.22 10.52
N ARG A 121 4.43 -8.48 9.75
CA ARG A 121 3.40 -9.47 10.11
C ARG A 121 3.96 -10.89 10.13
N LEU A 122 4.75 -11.25 9.12
CA LEU A 122 5.29 -12.60 8.95
C LEU A 122 6.52 -12.89 9.82
N GLY A 123 7.21 -11.86 10.31
CA GLY A 123 8.50 -11.98 10.98
C GLY A 123 9.66 -12.33 10.02
N ARG A 124 9.42 -12.27 8.70
CA ARG A 124 10.36 -12.58 7.62
C ARG A 124 9.93 -11.87 6.33
N PRO A 125 10.81 -11.68 5.34
CA PRO A 125 10.42 -11.14 4.04
C PRO A 125 9.26 -11.91 3.41
N ALA A 126 8.27 -11.19 2.89
CA ALA A 126 7.15 -11.80 2.18
C ALA A 126 7.63 -12.41 0.85
N PRO A 127 7.30 -13.69 0.57
CA PRO A 127 7.56 -14.30 -0.73
C PRO A 127 6.90 -13.52 -1.86
N VAL A 128 7.52 -13.54 -3.02
CA VAL A 128 7.04 -12.87 -4.23
C VAL A 128 6.95 -13.91 -5.35
N ASP A 129 5.89 -13.88 -6.15
CA ASP A 129 5.75 -14.75 -7.32
C ASP A 129 6.43 -14.20 -8.58
N ALA A 130 6.25 -14.88 -9.71
CA ALA A 130 6.83 -14.49 -10.99
C ALA A 130 6.29 -13.16 -11.55
N ASP A 131 5.05 -12.79 -11.19
CA ASP A 131 4.42 -11.54 -11.61
C ASP A 131 4.78 -10.37 -10.68
N GLY A 132 5.46 -10.69 -9.58
CA GLY A 132 5.87 -9.72 -8.59
C GLY A 132 4.83 -9.52 -7.48
N ASP A 133 3.79 -10.33 -7.37
CA ASP A 133 2.81 -10.19 -6.30
C ASP A 133 3.27 -10.92 -5.04
N PHE A 134 2.91 -10.38 -3.86
CA PHE A 134 3.32 -11.04 -2.61
C PHE A 134 2.41 -12.24 -2.35
N VAL A 135 3.01 -13.37 -1.98
CA VAL A 135 2.27 -14.61 -1.71
C VAL A 135 2.27 -14.90 -0.22
N LEU A 136 1.08 -15.04 0.34
CA LEU A 136 0.84 -15.41 1.73
C LEU A 136 0.11 -16.75 1.77
N VAL A 137 0.28 -17.48 2.87
CA VAL A 137 -0.55 -18.64 3.19
C VAL A 137 -1.37 -18.29 4.43
N LEU A 138 -2.69 -18.19 4.28
CA LEU A 138 -3.64 -17.91 5.35
C LEU A 138 -4.64 -19.06 5.43
N ASP A 139 -4.77 -19.69 6.59
CA ASP A 139 -5.64 -20.85 6.81
C ASP A 139 -5.55 -21.91 5.69
N SER A 140 -4.32 -22.29 5.30
CA SER A 140 -4.03 -23.25 4.21
C SER A 140 -4.43 -22.80 2.79
N HIS A 141 -4.78 -21.52 2.59
CA HIS A 141 -5.08 -20.94 1.28
C HIS A 141 -3.97 -19.99 0.85
N ALA A 142 -3.60 -20.05 -0.43
CA ALA A 142 -2.74 -19.04 -1.04
C ALA A 142 -3.51 -17.72 -1.19
N VAL A 143 -2.92 -16.63 -0.71
CA VAL A 143 -3.44 -15.28 -0.84
C VAL A 143 -2.38 -14.41 -1.48
N PHE A 144 -2.76 -13.75 -2.57
CA PHE A 144 -1.91 -12.87 -3.33
C PHE A 144 -2.21 -11.43 -2.93
N VAL A 145 -1.17 -10.66 -2.64
CA VAL A 145 -1.26 -9.22 -2.38
C VAL A 145 -0.69 -8.50 -3.59
N ILE A 146 -1.60 -7.99 -4.40
CA ILE A 146 -1.33 -7.36 -5.69
C ILE A 146 -1.29 -5.85 -5.48
N VAL A 147 -0.22 -5.20 -5.94
CA VAL A 147 -0.07 -3.73 -5.85
C VAL A 147 -0.25 -3.12 -7.24
N ASP A 148 -1.44 -2.56 -7.48
CA ASP A 148 -1.76 -1.82 -8.70
C ASP A 148 -1.17 -0.39 -8.58
N ARG A 149 0.03 -0.21 -9.15
CA ARG A 149 0.76 1.05 -9.10
C ARG A 149 0.00 2.20 -9.78
N PRO A 150 -0.51 2.08 -11.03
CA PRO A 150 -1.26 3.16 -11.66
C PRO A 150 -2.52 3.58 -10.90
N ALA A 151 -3.23 2.62 -10.29
CA ALA A 151 -4.47 2.92 -9.57
C ALA A 151 -4.26 3.21 -8.07
N HIS A 152 -3.02 3.18 -7.58
CA HIS A 152 -2.68 3.28 -6.15
C HIS A 152 -3.57 2.38 -5.28
N ARG A 153 -3.75 1.12 -5.70
CA ARG A 153 -4.64 0.15 -5.02
C ARG A 153 -3.85 -1.08 -4.59
N VAL A 154 -4.17 -1.60 -3.42
CA VAL A 154 -3.73 -2.92 -2.96
C VAL A 154 -4.93 -3.85 -3.05
N GLN A 155 -4.76 -4.99 -3.69
CA GLN A 155 -5.79 -6.01 -3.80
C GLN A 155 -5.31 -7.30 -3.13
N LEU A 156 -6.14 -7.83 -2.23
CA LEU A 156 -6.01 -9.20 -1.74
C LEU A 156 -6.82 -10.09 -2.66
N TRP A 157 -6.18 -11.13 -3.19
CA TRP A 157 -6.81 -12.07 -4.12
C TRP A 157 -6.56 -13.50 -3.63
N ALA A 158 -7.64 -14.27 -3.46
CA ALA A 158 -7.56 -15.63 -2.95
C ALA A 158 -8.41 -16.57 -3.83
N PRO A 159 -7.82 -17.55 -4.50
CA PRO A 159 -8.56 -18.58 -5.20
C PRO A 159 -9.16 -19.56 -4.18
N LEU A 160 -10.48 -19.78 -4.25
CA LEU A 160 -11.21 -20.59 -3.27
C LEU A 160 -11.55 -21.99 -3.81
N LEU A 161 -12.25 -22.02 -4.95
CA LEU A 161 -12.69 -23.25 -5.60
C LEU A 161 -12.44 -23.19 -7.12
N HIS A 162 -12.36 -24.37 -7.75
CA HIS A 162 -12.36 -24.55 -9.20
C HIS A 162 -13.32 -25.67 -9.61
N SER A 163 -13.50 -25.86 -10.93
CA SER A 163 -14.33 -26.92 -11.49
C SER A 163 -15.78 -26.90 -11.02
N ILE A 164 -16.36 -25.70 -10.93
CA ILE A 164 -17.77 -25.50 -10.57
C ILE A 164 -18.65 -25.88 -11.75
N ALA A 165 -19.44 -26.96 -11.60
CA ALA A 165 -20.28 -27.47 -12.68
C ALA A 165 -21.57 -26.64 -12.87
N GLU A 166 -22.32 -26.38 -11.79
CA GLU A 166 -23.60 -25.66 -11.84
C GLU A 166 -23.47 -24.15 -11.57
N ARG A 167 -22.97 -23.40 -12.56
CA ARG A 167 -22.72 -21.95 -12.44
C ARG A 167 -23.93 -21.12 -12.02
N ALA A 168 -25.13 -21.47 -12.48
CA ALA A 168 -26.36 -20.76 -12.13
C ALA A 168 -26.70 -20.91 -10.63
N ARG A 169 -26.63 -22.13 -10.11
CA ARG A 169 -26.83 -22.41 -8.68
C ARG A 169 -25.75 -21.76 -7.81
N ALA A 170 -24.51 -21.76 -8.28
CA ALA A 170 -23.41 -21.08 -7.62
C ALA A 170 -23.63 -19.55 -7.53
N ALA A 171 -24.19 -18.94 -8.58
CA ALA A 171 -24.53 -17.52 -8.58
C ALA A 171 -25.60 -17.16 -7.52
N ASP A 172 -26.61 -18.00 -7.33
CA ASP A 172 -27.60 -17.78 -6.27
C ASP A 172 -26.96 -17.89 -4.87
N ALA A 173 -26.13 -18.90 -4.66
CA ALA A 173 -25.41 -19.09 -3.39
C ALA A 173 -24.41 -17.96 -3.08
N LEU A 174 -23.87 -17.30 -4.12
CA LEU A 174 -22.98 -16.15 -3.98
C LEU A 174 -23.66 -14.91 -3.42
N VAL A 175 -24.96 -14.72 -3.69
CA VAL A 175 -25.70 -13.55 -3.19
C VAL A 175 -25.74 -13.57 -1.66
N ASP A 176 -26.09 -14.71 -1.07
CA ASP A 176 -26.09 -14.87 0.38
C ASP A 176 -24.68 -14.75 0.95
N LEU A 177 -23.67 -15.34 0.28
CA LEU A 177 -22.29 -15.29 0.75
C LEU A 177 -21.74 -13.85 0.82
N ASN A 178 -21.94 -13.06 -0.24
CA ASN A 178 -21.52 -11.66 -0.29
C ASN A 178 -22.32 -10.78 0.68
N ARG A 179 -23.55 -11.16 1.03
CA ARG A 179 -24.34 -10.48 2.08
C ARG A 179 -23.74 -10.73 3.46
N ASP A 180 -23.31 -11.96 3.73
CA ASP A 180 -22.74 -12.35 5.02
C ASP A 180 -21.31 -11.78 5.20
N TRP A 181 -20.60 -11.51 4.10
CA TRP A 181 -19.24 -10.96 4.08
C TRP A 181 -19.15 -9.67 3.24
N PRO A 182 -19.70 -8.54 3.73
CA PRO A 182 -19.87 -7.32 2.92
C PRO A 182 -18.55 -6.66 2.47
N HIS A 183 -17.44 -6.99 3.12
CA HIS A 183 -16.10 -6.45 2.80
C HIS A 183 -15.28 -7.38 1.90
N ILE A 184 -15.76 -8.60 1.67
CA ILE A 184 -15.08 -9.59 0.83
C ILE A 184 -15.97 -9.84 -0.38
N LYS A 185 -15.48 -9.45 -1.55
CA LYS A 185 -16.19 -9.70 -2.78
C LYS A 185 -15.80 -11.08 -3.30
N VAL A 186 -16.74 -12.01 -3.25
CA VAL A 186 -16.59 -13.33 -3.85
C VAL A 186 -17.23 -13.31 -5.24
N VAL A 187 -16.46 -13.74 -6.24
CA VAL A 187 -16.88 -13.73 -7.64
C VAL A 187 -16.71 -15.11 -8.26
N LEU A 188 -17.62 -15.45 -9.18
CA LEU A 188 -17.50 -16.60 -10.07
C LEU A 188 -16.91 -16.12 -11.40
N VAL A 189 -15.64 -16.44 -11.65
CA VAL A 189 -14.97 -16.18 -12.93
C VAL A 189 -14.80 -17.51 -13.61
N GLU A 190 -15.43 -17.69 -14.77
CA GLU A 190 -15.50 -18.98 -15.47
C GLU A 190 -16.05 -20.08 -14.55
N ASP A 191 -15.26 -21.10 -14.23
CA ASP A 191 -15.59 -22.22 -13.34
C ASP A 191 -14.92 -22.10 -11.96
N ARG A 192 -14.41 -20.91 -11.60
CA ARG A 192 -13.62 -20.66 -10.40
C ARG A 192 -14.27 -19.65 -9.47
N LEU A 193 -14.22 -19.97 -8.18
CA LEU A 193 -14.60 -19.04 -7.14
C LEU A 193 -13.37 -18.36 -6.57
N VAL A 194 -13.41 -17.04 -6.50
CA VAL A 194 -12.30 -16.20 -6.07
C VAL A 194 -12.82 -15.18 -5.07
N ALA A 195 -12.12 -14.97 -3.97
CA ALA A 195 -12.33 -13.85 -3.06
C ALA A 195 -11.38 -12.72 -3.39
N THR A 196 -11.90 -11.50 -3.38
CA THR A 196 -11.12 -10.28 -3.56
C THR A 196 -11.47 -9.24 -2.51
N VAL A 197 -10.46 -8.55 -1.99
CA VAL A 197 -10.62 -7.39 -1.12
C VAL A 197 -9.76 -6.27 -1.69
N ASP A 198 -10.36 -5.12 -1.94
CA ASP A 198 -9.68 -3.95 -2.49
C ASP A 198 -9.46 -2.89 -1.40
N MET A 199 -8.26 -2.29 -1.40
CA MET A 199 -7.86 -1.22 -0.50
C MET A 199 -7.23 -0.08 -1.30
N LEU A 200 -7.63 1.16 -0.98
CA LEU A 200 -6.90 2.34 -1.45
C LEU A 200 -5.53 2.40 -0.77
N GLY A 201 -4.49 2.58 -1.57
CA GLY A 201 -3.11 2.72 -1.15
C GLY A 201 -2.68 4.17 -0.95
N ASP A 202 -3.58 5.14 -1.13
CA ASP A 202 -3.29 6.55 -0.94
C ASP A 202 -4.35 7.25 -0.06
N PRO A 203 -4.04 7.56 1.22
CA PRO A 203 -2.80 7.23 1.93
C PRO A 203 -2.74 5.75 2.36
N PHE A 204 -1.59 5.11 2.22
CA PHE A 204 -1.41 3.74 2.74
C PHE A 204 -1.30 3.73 4.27
N VAL A 205 -2.11 2.89 4.92
CA VAL A 205 -2.13 2.68 6.37
C VAL A 205 -1.85 1.21 6.68
N PRO A 206 -0.66 0.85 7.22
CA PRO A 206 -0.27 -0.54 7.51
C PRO A 206 -1.28 -1.33 8.35
N ARG A 207 -1.94 -0.65 9.29
CA ARG A 207 -2.95 -1.27 10.16
C ARG A 207 -4.15 -1.79 9.36
N HIS A 208 -4.65 -1.01 8.40
CA HIS A 208 -5.80 -1.43 7.62
C HIS A 208 -5.47 -2.67 6.77
N LEU A 209 -4.26 -2.79 6.22
CA LEU A 209 -3.86 -4.01 5.50
C LEU A 209 -3.88 -5.23 6.43
N ASN A 210 -3.37 -5.08 7.66
CA ASN A 210 -3.43 -6.16 8.65
C ASN A 210 -4.86 -6.54 9.04
N ASP A 211 -5.74 -5.56 9.24
CA ASP A 211 -7.15 -5.78 9.58
C ASP A 211 -7.87 -6.52 8.44
N LEU A 212 -7.60 -6.17 7.18
CA LEU A 212 -8.16 -6.86 6.01
C LEU A 212 -7.61 -8.28 5.86
N LEU A 213 -6.33 -8.50 6.14
CA LEU A 213 -5.74 -9.85 6.14
C LEU A 213 -6.36 -10.73 7.22
N GLU A 214 -6.56 -10.20 8.43
CA GLU A 214 -7.24 -10.92 9.52
C GLU A 214 -8.70 -11.25 9.17
N MET A 215 -9.43 -10.29 8.61
CA MET A 215 -10.80 -10.53 8.15
C MET A 215 -10.86 -11.62 7.06
N LEU A 216 -9.95 -11.56 6.09
CA LEU A 216 -9.85 -12.57 5.04
C LEU A 216 -9.47 -13.93 5.60
N GLU A 217 -8.55 -14.01 6.58
CA GLU A 217 -8.17 -15.23 7.27
C GLU A 217 -9.36 -15.90 7.97
N ILE A 218 -10.20 -15.12 8.67
CA ILE A 218 -11.44 -15.63 9.28
C ILE A 218 -12.41 -16.17 8.22
N PHE A 219 -12.56 -15.47 7.10
CA PHE A 219 -13.40 -15.93 5.99
C PHE A 219 -12.87 -17.22 5.37
N LEU A 220 -11.56 -17.31 5.12
CA LEU A 220 -10.92 -18.51 4.57
C LEU A 220 -11.09 -19.73 5.49
N GLY A 221 -11.11 -19.49 6.81
CA GLY A 221 -11.53 -20.45 7.84
C GLY A 221 -12.89 -21.12 7.61
N THR A 222 -13.76 -20.50 6.82
CA THR A 222 -15.09 -21.04 6.47
C THR A 222 -15.11 -21.85 5.18
N VAL A 223 -14.01 -21.86 4.42
CA VAL A 223 -13.89 -22.52 3.09
C VAL A 223 -13.48 -23.99 3.26
N ASP A 224 -14.39 -24.75 3.89
CA ASP A 224 -14.22 -26.16 4.19
C ASP A 224 -14.83 -27.09 3.10
N ALA A 225 -14.87 -28.39 3.38
CA ALA A 225 -15.51 -29.36 2.49
C ALA A 225 -17.03 -29.13 2.32
N ARG A 226 -17.71 -28.53 3.32
CA ARG A 226 -19.13 -28.18 3.22
C ARG A 226 -19.32 -26.97 2.29
N PHE A 227 -18.44 -25.98 2.37
CA PHE A 227 -18.40 -24.85 1.44
C PHE A 227 -18.22 -25.35 0.00
N ALA A 228 -17.24 -26.22 -0.24
CA ALA A 228 -17.00 -26.82 -1.56
C ALA A 228 -18.25 -27.52 -2.13
N ARG A 229 -18.94 -28.34 -1.31
CA ARG A 229 -20.20 -28.99 -1.70
C ARG A 229 -21.34 -28.02 -1.98
N ARG A 230 -21.41 -26.87 -1.29
CA ARG A 230 -22.45 -25.85 -1.51
C ARG A 230 -22.36 -25.28 -2.93
N PHE A 231 -21.14 -25.12 -3.44
CA PHE A 231 -20.86 -24.56 -4.76
C PHE A 231 -20.61 -25.62 -5.83
N ASP A 232 -20.70 -26.91 -5.50
CA ASP A 232 -20.35 -28.01 -6.39
C ASP A 232 -18.96 -27.84 -7.03
N GLY A 233 -17.99 -27.40 -6.22
CA GLY A 233 -16.63 -27.07 -6.63
C GLY A 233 -15.58 -27.85 -5.86
N THR A 234 -14.35 -27.82 -6.36
CA THR A 234 -13.18 -28.47 -5.77
C THR A 234 -12.24 -27.43 -5.17
N ARG A 235 -11.69 -27.70 -3.98
CA ARG A 235 -10.71 -26.80 -3.32
C ARG A 235 -9.35 -26.94 -3.97
N TYR A 236 -8.62 -25.84 -4.05
CA TYR A 236 -7.18 -25.84 -4.28
C TYR A 236 -6.53 -26.43 -3.02
N SER A 237 -6.39 -27.75 -2.96
CA SER A 237 -5.83 -28.43 -1.78
C SER A 237 -4.41 -27.95 -1.52
N GLY A 238 -4.16 -27.47 -0.30
CA GLY A 238 -2.84 -27.26 0.27
C GLY A 238 -2.72 -27.97 1.61
N GLU A 239 -2.45 -29.28 1.63
CA GLU A 239 -1.34 -29.72 2.47
C GLU A 239 -0.10 -29.17 1.76
N ILE A 240 0.23 -27.90 2.02
CA ILE A 240 1.53 -27.38 1.63
C ILE A 240 2.48 -28.00 2.65
N ASP A 241 3.16 -29.07 2.26
CA ASP A 241 4.30 -29.56 3.01
C ASP A 241 5.36 -28.44 2.98
N PRO A 242 5.73 -27.84 4.12
CA PRO A 242 6.74 -26.79 4.17
C PRO A 242 8.12 -27.24 3.65
N ASP A 243 8.33 -28.54 3.43
CA ASP A 243 9.56 -29.11 2.88
C ASP A 243 9.55 -29.26 1.34
N VAL A 244 8.49 -28.85 0.62
CA VAL A 244 8.48 -28.79 -0.86
C VAL A 244 8.78 -27.35 -1.32
N ILE A 245 9.91 -26.81 -0.87
CA ILE A 245 10.72 -25.94 -1.73
C ILE A 245 11.67 -26.91 -2.41
N ASP A 246 11.43 -27.21 -3.69
CA ASP A 246 12.37 -27.99 -4.49
C ASP A 246 13.73 -27.26 -4.48
N PRO A 247 14.78 -27.81 -3.85
CA PRO A 247 16.09 -27.20 -3.84
C PRO A 247 16.77 -27.28 -5.23
N ASP A 248 16.19 -28.00 -6.19
CA ASP A 248 16.86 -28.34 -7.47
C ASP A 248 16.53 -27.39 -8.63
N ILE A 249 15.95 -26.20 -8.39
CA ILE A 249 15.82 -25.17 -9.44
C ILE A 249 17.17 -24.49 -9.79
N GLU A 250 18.25 -24.75 -9.05
CA GLU A 250 19.60 -24.24 -9.42
C GLU A 250 20.42 -25.13 -10.39
N GLU A 251 19.96 -26.31 -10.83
CA GLU A 251 20.84 -27.22 -11.60
C GLU A 251 20.31 -27.67 -12.98
N THR A 252 19.51 -26.85 -13.68
CA THR A 252 19.10 -27.17 -15.07
C THR A 252 19.50 -26.14 -16.15
N LEU A 253 20.41 -25.22 -15.84
CA LEU A 253 20.98 -24.27 -16.82
C LEU A 253 22.49 -24.41 -17.09
N LEU A 254 23.13 -25.50 -16.66
CA LEU A 254 24.59 -25.68 -16.81
C LEU A 254 25.07 -26.98 -17.46
N ASP A 255 24.21 -27.76 -18.11
CA ASP A 255 24.64 -28.90 -18.94
C ASP A 255 24.46 -28.60 -20.43
N GLU A 256 25.37 -27.82 -21.00
CA GLU A 256 25.87 -28.13 -22.34
C GLU A 256 26.92 -29.23 -22.20
N PRO A 257 26.78 -30.39 -22.87
CA PRO A 257 27.93 -31.20 -23.19
C PRO A 257 28.37 -30.97 -24.65
N PRO A 258 29.67 -31.16 -24.91
CA PRO A 258 30.34 -30.60 -26.07
C PRO A 258 30.30 -31.52 -27.29
N SER A 259 30.21 -30.93 -28.49
CA SER A 259 30.96 -31.22 -29.73
C SER A 259 30.15 -30.80 -30.96
#